data_AF-A0A892ZGW6-F1
#
_entry.id   AF-A0A892ZGW6-F1
#
_cell.length_a   1.000
_cell.length_b   1.000
_cell.length_c   1.000
_cell.angle_alpha   90.00
_cell.angle_beta   90.00
_cell.angle_gamma   90.00
#
_symmetry.space_group_name_H-M   'P 1'
#
loop_
_entity.id
_entity.type
_entity.pdbx_description
1 polymer ?
#
loop_
_entity_poly.entity_id
_entity_poly.type
_entity_poly.pdbx_seq_one_letter_code
_entity_poly.pdbx_strand_id
1 'polypeptide(L)'
;MIFKIYEDVANWHRWDPDTKTAQLNPGLALGATGSLTPSKGKTVPIEITAFALNRRFTATSKTLLFRLDFEHELTPTKNGTLILHRARFGGLLKPLLSRLLGPQMD
;
A
#
# COMPACT_ATOMS: atom_id res chain seq x y z
N MET A 1 -18.73 -5.83 1.87
CA MET A 1 -17.69 -6.21 0.90
C MET A 1 -16.36 -5.72 1.43
N ILE A 2 -15.32 -6.55 1.42
CA ILE A 2 -13.99 -6.24 2.01
C ILE A 2 -13.43 -4.93 1.45
N PHE A 3 -13.67 -4.65 0.17
CA PHE A 3 -13.19 -3.43 -0.49
C PHE A 3 -13.64 -2.12 0.17
N LYS A 4 -14.81 -2.09 0.85
CA LYS A 4 -15.26 -0.90 1.58
C LYS A 4 -14.34 -0.51 2.74
N ILE A 5 -13.61 -1.47 3.30
CA ILE A 5 -12.60 -1.23 4.35
C ILE A 5 -11.38 -0.50 3.75
N TYR A 6 -11.09 -0.75 2.47
CA TYR A 6 -10.03 -0.04 1.74
C TYR A 6 -10.46 1.35 1.29
N GLU A 7 -11.72 1.54 0.92
CA GLU A 7 -12.26 2.87 0.57
C GLU A 7 -12.32 3.83 1.77
N ASP A 8 -12.41 3.30 3.00
CA ASP A 8 -12.36 4.07 4.24
C ASP A 8 -10.92 4.43 4.65
N VAL A 9 -10.28 5.28 3.83
CA VAL A 9 -8.85 5.65 3.93
C VAL A 9 -8.48 6.19 5.32
N ALA A 10 -9.34 7.02 5.92
CA ALA A 10 -9.10 7.61 7.23
C ALA A 10 -9.00 6.55 8.35
N ASN A 11 -9.62 5.39 8.15
CA ASN A 11 -9.68 4.29 9.10
C ASN A 11 -8.77 3.11 8.75
N TRP A 12 -7.78 3.28 7.86
CA TRP A 12 -6.82 2.21 7.53
C TRP A 12 -6.09 1.63 8.75
N HIS A 13 -5.82 2.45 9.77
CA HIS A 13 -5.23 2.04 11.04
C HIS A 13 -6.01 0.93 11.78
N ARG A 14 -7.28 0.69 11.43
CA ARG A 14 -8.10 -0.37 12.05
C ARG A 14 -7.74 -1.76 11.56
N TRP A 15 -7.25 -1.88 10.33
CA TRP A 15 -6.92 -3.16 9.72
C TRP A 15 -5.42 -3.29 9.39
N ASP A 16 -4.75 -2.16 9.14
CA ASP A 16 -3.30 -2.09 8.96
C ASP A 16 -2.63 -1.55 10.23
N PRO A 17 -2.03 -2.42 11.07
CA PRO A 17 -1.36 -1.99 12.30
C PRO A 17 -0.13 -1.11 12.05
N ASP A 18 0.42 -1.13 10.83
CA ASP A 18 1.56 -0.31 10.45
C ASP A 18 1.16 1.10 10.01
N THR A 19 -0.14 1.37 9.88
CA THR A 19 -0.68 2.71 9.55
C THR A 19 -1.19 3.41 10.81
N LYS A 20 -0.68 4.63 11.06
CA LYS A 20 -1.22 5.53 12.10
C LYS A 20 -2.34 6.42 11.55
N THR A 21 -2.08 7.07 10.41
CA THR A 21 -3.07 7.89 9.69
C THR A 21 -2.82 7.80 8.20
N ALA A 22 -3.89 7.86 7.40
CA ALA A 22 -3.82 7.95 5.96
C ALA A 22 -4.89 8.89 5.42
N GLN A 23 -4.57 9.62 4.36
CA GLN A 23 -5.47 10.55 3.69
C GLN A 23 -5.18 10.51 2.19
N LEU A 24 -6.24 10.57 1.38
CA LEU A 24 -6.18 10.65 -0.08
C LEU A 24 -7.26 11.62 -0.57
N ASN A 25 -6.94 12.39 -1.59
CA ASN A 25 -7.88 13.30 -2.26
C ASN A 25 -8.01 12.89 -3.73
N PRO A 26 -9.22 12.64 -4.26
CA PRO A 26 -10.56 12.74 -3.63
C PRO A 26 -10.98 11.53 -2.79
N GLY A 27 -10.10 10.56 -2.60
CA GLY A 27 -10.37 9.30 -1.91
C GLY A 27 -9.57 8.17 -2.57
N LEU A 28 -9.97 6.92 -2.36
CA LEU A 28 -9.33 5.79 -3.03
C LEU A 28 -9.76 5.72 -4.52
N ALA A 29 -9.03 6.40 -5.39
CA ALA A 29 -9.24 6.42 -6.83
C ALA A 29 -7.90 6.47 -7.58
N LEU A 30 -7.88 6.07 -8.85
CA LEU A 30 -6.67 6.16 -9.67
C LEU A 30 -6.16 7.60 -9.76
N GLY A 31 -4.86 7.80 -9.54
CA GLY A 31 -4.21 9.12 -9.55
C GLY A 31 -4.48 9.97 -8.30
N ALA A 32 -5.26 9.47 -7.33
CA ALA A 32 -5.44 10.17 -6.07
C ALA A 32 -4.12 10.28 -5.32
N THR A 33 -3.86 11.46 -4.77
CA THR A 33 -2.65 11.75 -4.00
C THR A 33 -2.98 12.03 -2.55
N GLY A 34 -2.02 11.81 -1.66
CA GLY A 34 -2.14 12.21 -0.27
C GLY A 34 -0.94 11.78 0.55
N SER A 35 -1.18 11.38 1.79
CA SER A 35 -0.13 11.08 2.74
C SER A 35 -0.46 9.89 3.62
N LEU A 36 0.55 9.10 3.95
CA LEU A 36 0.48 8.00 4.90
C LEU A 36 1.49 8.25 6.02
N THR A 37 1.03 8.19 7.25
CA THR A 37 1.88 8.21 8.44
C THR A 37 1.93 6.81 9.02
N PRO A 38 3.10 6.14 8.99
CA PRO A 38 3.22 4.83 9.60
C PRO A 38 3.20 4.92 11.13
N SER A 39 2.88 3.82 11.80
CA SER A 39 2.94 3.68 13.26
C SER A 39 4.35 3.96 13.81
N LYS A 40 5.38 3.68 13.01
CA LYS A 40 6.78 4.02 13.27
C LYS A 40 7.38 4.69 12.04
N GLY A 41 7.87 5.92 12.19
CA GLY A 41 8.54 6.65 11.11
C GLY A 41 7.91 8.01 10.83
N LYS A 42 8.26 8.58 9.67
CA LYS A 42 7.76 9.89 9.22
C LYS A 42 6.61 9.72 8.25
N THR A 43 5.74 10.72 8.19
CA THR A 43 4.71 10.85 7.14
C THR A 43 5.37 10.90 5.77
N VAL A 44 4.85 10.11 4.83
CA VAL A 44 5.32 10.04 3.45
C VAL A 44 4.19 10.38 2.48
N PRO A 45 4.49 11.04 1.34
CA PRO A 45 3.53 11.19 0.28
C PRO A 45 3.25 9.85 -0.39
N ILE A 46 2.00 9.64 -0.78
CA ILE A 46 1.54 8.48 -1.53
C ILE A 46 0.65 8.90 -2.70
N GLU A 47 0.66 8.08 -3.75
CA GLU A 47 -0.21 8.19 -4.92
C GLU A 47 -0.83 6.81 -5.23
N ILE A 48 -2.09 6.79 -5.64
CA ILE A 48 -2.73 5.58 -6.13
C ILE A 48 -2.39 5.38 -7.61
N THR A 49 -1.41 4.53 -7.89
CA THR A 49 -0.92 4.29 -9.26
C THR A 49 -1.70 3.21 -9.99
N ALA A 50 -2.57 2.50 -9.28
CA ALA A 50 -3.37 1.44 -9.84
C ALA A 50 -4.66 1.28 -9.03
N PHE A 51 -5.80 1.13 -9.71
CA PHE A 51 -7.10 0.96 -9.07
C PHE A 51 -8.04 0.18 -9.97
N ALA A 52 -8.75 -0.78 -9.40
CA ALA A 52 -9.96 -1.36 -9.97
C ALA A 52 -10.90 -1.69 -8.81
N LEU A 53 -12.07 -1.04 -8.80
CA LEU A 53 -13.08 -1.21 -7.76
C LEU A 53 -13.32 -2.70 -7.51
N ASN A 54 -13.37 -3.09 -6.23
CA ASN A 54 -13.65 -4.46 -5.79
C ASN A 54 -12.61 -5.51 -6.19
N ARG A 55 -11.47 -5.10 -6.77
CA ARG A 55 -10.44 -6.02 -7.27
C ARG A 55 -9.04 -5.67 -6.85
N ARG A 56 -8.61 -4.41 -6.97
CA ARG A 56 -7.24 -4.05 -6.61
C ARG A 56 -7.04 -2.57 -6.37
N PHE A 57 -6.00 -2.24 -5.63
CA PHE A 57 -5.37 -0.93 -5.68
C PHE A 57 -3.88 -1.03 -5.38
N THR A 58 -3.11 -0.03 -5.79
CA THR A 58 -1.69 0.10 -5.47
C THR A 58 -1.43 1.50 -4.93
N ALA A 59 -1.00 1.59 -3.68
CA ALA A 59 -0.50 2.84 -3.10
C ALA A 59 1.02 2.88 -3.26
N THR A 60 1.51 3.87 -4.00
CA THR A 60 2.94 4.04 -4.27
C THR A 60 3.46 5.22 -3.47
N SER A 61 4.47 4.98 -2.63
CA SER A 61 5.31 6.05 -2.10
C SER A 61 6.58 6.13 -2.93
N LYS A 62 6.90 7.33 -3.44
CA LYS A 62 8.07 7.54 -4.29
C LYS A 62 8.83 8.78 -3.86
N THR A 63 10.13 8.63 -3.67
CA THR A 63 11.10 9.72 -3.55
C THR A 63 12.15 9.58 -4.65
N LEU A 64 13.14 10.47 -4.68
CA LEU A 64 14.24 10.38 -5.65
C LEU A 64 15.07 9.09 -5.49
N LEU A 65 15.21 8.59 -4.26
CA LEU A 65 16.12 7.48 -3.93
C LEU A 65 15.41 6.13 -3.86
N PHE A 66 14.12 6.11 -3.51
CA PHE A 66 13.36 4.88 -3.33
C PHE A 66 11.93 5.00 -3.87
N ARG A 67 11.39 3.84 -4.23
CA ARG A 67 9.98 3.61 -4.55
C ARG A 67 9.50 2.41 -3.74
N LEU A 68 8.33 2.54 -3.13
CA LEU A 68 7.65 1.45 -2.43
C LEU A 68 6.22 1.37 -2.94
N ASP A 69 5.87 0.22 -3.53
CA ASP A 69 4.53 -0.07 -3.99
C ASP A 69 3.85 -1.03 -3.01
N PHE A 70 2.70 -0.62 -2.47
CA PHE A 70 1.84 -1.45 -1.63
C PHE A 70 0.63 -1.90 -2.45
N GLU A 71 0.68 -3.13 -2.94
CA GLU A 71 -0.36 -3.76 -3.72
C GLU A 71 -1.35 -4.52 -2.86
N HIS A 72 -2.62 -4.34 -3.21
CA HIS A 72 -3.74 -5.07 -2.66
C HIS A 72 -4.52 -5.65 -3.83
N GLU A 73 -4.67 -6.97 -3.86
CA GLU A 73 -5.48 -7.68 -4.85
C GLU A 73 -6.50 -8.56 -4.14
N LEU A 74 -7.75 -8.49 -4.60
CA LEU A 74 -8.88 -9.25 -4.10
C LEU A 74 -9.38 -10.15 -5.24
N THR A 75 -9.32 -11.45 -5.00
CA THR A 75 -9.85 -12.45 -5.93
C THR A 75 -11.06 -13.14 -5.28
N PRO A 76 -12.28 -12.99 -5.84
CA PRO A 76 -13.42 -13.75 -5.37
C PRO A 76 -13.18 -15.25 -5.50
N THR A 77 -13.56 -16.02 -4.48
CA THR A 77 -13.50 -17.48 -4.50
C THR A 77 -14.88 -18.05 -4.17
N LYS A 78 -15.08 -19.36 -4.35
CA LYS A 78 -16.37 -20.02 -4.03
C LYS A 78 -16.82 -19.81 -2.59
N ASN A 79 -15.86 -19.67 -1.65
CA ASN A 79 -16.14 -19.60 -0.21
C ASN A 79 -15.74 -18.25 0.42
N GLY A 80 -15.41 -17.23 -0.39
CA GLY A 80 -15.00 -15.93 0.14
C GLY A 80 -14.18 -15.09 -0.82
N THR A 81 -13.11 -14.47 -0.31
CA THR A 81 -12.22 -13.60 -1.09
C THR A 81 -10.79 -13.87 -0.65
N LEU A 82 -9.94 -14.25 -1.61
CA LEU A 82 -8.51 -14.30 -1.41
C LEU A 82 -7.96 -12.87 -1.49
N ILE A 83 -7.20 -12.47 -0.49
CA ILE A 83 -6.56 -11.16 -0.42
C ILE A 83 -5.06 -11.37 -0.53
N LEU A 84 -4.42 -10.72 -1.50
CA LEU A 84 -2.98 -10.68 -1.63
C LEU A 84 -2.48 -9.28 -1.30
N HIS A 85 -1.60 -9.18 -0.31
CA HIS A 85 -0.86 -7.96 0.02
C HIS A 85 0.59 -8.14 -0.42
N ARG A 86 1.12 -7.19 -1.19
CA ARG A 86 2.50 -7.25 -1.68
C ARG A 86 3.16 -5.89 -1.53
N ALA A 87 4.33 -5.86 -0.88
CA ALA A 87 5.21 -4.71 -0.84
C ALA A 87 6.36 -4.90 -1.85
N ARG A 88 6.51 -3.98 -2.80
CA ARG A 88 7.63 -4.00 -3.76
C ARG A 88 8.52 -2.77 -3.58
N PHE A 89 9.78 -3.03 -3.26
CA PHE A 89 10.83 -2.00 -3.22
C PHE A 89 11.49 -1.86 -4.59
N GLY A 90 11.59 -0.61 -5.05
CA GLY A 90 12.26 -0.19 -6.27
C GLY A 90 13.10 1.07 -6.05
N GLY A 91 13.89 1.44 -7.05
CA GLY A 91 14.77 2.61 -7.01
C GLY A 91 16.26 2.24 -6.93
N LEU A 92 17.10 3.28 -6.92
CA LEU A 92 18.56 3.17 -7.08
C LEU A 92 19.24 2.38 -5.95
N LEU A 93 18.64 2.36 -4.75
CA LEU A 93 19.19 1.67 -3.58
C LEU A 93 18.68 0.22 -3.41
N LYS A 94 17.85 -0.29 -4.33
CA LYS A 94 17.35 -1.67 -4.30
C LYS A 94 18.45 -2.74 -4.11
N PRO A 95 19.59 -2.73 -4.84
CA PRO A 95 20.61 -3.77 -4.69
C PRO A 95 21.30 -3.75 -3.33
N LEU A 96 21.35 -2.59 -2.66
CA LEU A 96 21.92 -2.46 -1.32
C LEU A 96 20.97 -3.06 -0.27
N LEU A 97 19.67 -2.76 -0.37
CA LEU A 97 18.64 -3.24 0.54
C LEU A 97 18.40 -4.75 0.42
N SER A 98 18.46 -5.32 -0.79
CA SER A 98 18.34 -6.78 -0.99
C SER A 98 19.44 -7.57 -0.28
N ARG A 99 20.62 -6.96 -0.07
CA ARG A 99 21.72 -7.60 0.65
C ARG A 99 21.57 -7.54 2.18
N LEU A 100 20.86 -6.53 2.69
CA LEU A 100 20.62 -6.31 4.12
C LEU A 100 19.38 -7.05 4.64
N LEU A 101 18.31 -7.13 3.84
CA LEU A 101 17.03 -7.74 4.22
C LEU A 101 16.85 -9.18 3.72
N GLY A 102 17.79 -9.66 2.89
CA GLY A 102 17.77 -11.01 2.31
C GLY A 102 17.61 -12.17 3.31
N PRO A 103 18.21 -12.15 4.53
CA PRO A 103 18.09 -13.30 5.43
C PRO A 103 16.82 -13.34 6.29
N GLN A 104 15.87 -12.42 6.14
CA GLN A 104 14.60 -12.41 6.90
C GLN A 104 13.36 -12.76 6.06
N MET A 105 13.55 -13.27 4.85
CA MET A 105 12.48 -13.69 3.95
C MET A 105 12.69 -15.12 3.48
N ASP A 106 12.66 -16.07 4.43
CA ASP A 106 12.41 -17.51 4.19
C ASP A 106 11.36 -18.00 5.20
#